data_AF-A0A956IQP7-F1
#
_entry.id   AF-A0A956IQP7-F1
#
_cell.length_a   1.000
_cell.length_b   1.000
_cell.length_c   1.000
_cell.angle_alpha   90.00
_cell.angle_beta   90.00
_cell.angle_gamma   90.00
#
_symmetry.space_group_name_H-M   'P 1'
#
loop_
_entity.id
_entity.type
_entity.pdbx_description
1 polymer ?
#
loop_
_entity_poly.entity_id
_entity_poly.type
_entity_poly.pdbx_seq_one_letter_code
_entity_poly.pdbx_strand_id
1 'polypeptide(L)'
;MLAAALCLVACNKEQQGSMLPSSANQPRYALDQPSKLHDAQNQLDERERAARESFGHFSEYPGKLKPEHHAKAKQVLQVAAEEGKSQDYAKAAYEAELIADYFDEEKQGFQQKVGGAAQYTAKQAGCKADVASATVHALNKHVEKSLEERLDRHSEAQRLIEESEKSLGKEDRDALEEQARELSRTSYLVFVAAPLAKADIEAKLAEAEQVQRTLDESEKAYSERSEDSSLDEAERKLAQERAIEAREAKRLLESEKQAATEKLKTAEERLKKLGEDYEQALQRLWDGLAGSPAS
;
A
#
# COMPACT_ATOMS: atom_id res chain seq x y z
N MET A 1 16.14 56.46 -20.35
CA MET A 1 15.24 55.49 -19.70
C MET A 1 15.18 54.26 -20.60
N LEU A 2 15.95 53.21 -20.30
CA LEU A 2 15.85 51.92 -20.97
C LEU A 2 15.51 50.88 -19.90
N ALA A 3 14.38 50.22 -20.10
CA ALA A 3 13.76 49.31 -19.16
C ALA A 3 14.51 47.97 -19.10
N ALA A 4 14.80 47.53 -17.88
CA ALA A 4 15.28 46.19 -17.58
C ALA A 4 14.13 45.19 -17.70
N ALA A 5 14.23 44.25 -18.64
CA ALA A 5 13.36 43.09 -18.70
C ALA A 5 13.95 42.01 -17.77
N LEU A 6 13.37 41.88 -16.57
CA LEU A 6 13.56 40.70 -15.73
C LEU A 6 12.84 39.52 -16.38
N CYS A 7 13.60 38.60 -16.98
CA CYS A 7 13.11 37.27 -17.29
C CYS A 7 12.92 36.48 -15.99
N LEU A 8 11.68 36.44 -15.52
CA LEU A 8 11.23 35.45 -14.54
C LEU A 8 11.31 34.07 -15.21
N VAL A 9 12.30 33.27 -14.81
CA VAL A 9 12.33 31.84 -15.09
C VAL A 9 11.21 31.23 -14.26
N ALA A 10 10.04 31.05 -14.87
CA ALA A 10 9.00 30.21 -14.33
C ALA A 10 9.53 28.77 -14.33
N CYS A 11 9.83 28.24 -13.14
CA CYS A 11 9.97 26.81 -12.96
C CYS A 11 8.62 26.16 -13.32
N ASN A 12 8.49 25.70 -14.56
CA ASN A 12 7.52 24.67 -14.87
C ASN A 12 7.86 23.49 -13.96
N LYS A 13 6.96 23.16 -13.03
CA LYS A 13 6.84 21.78 -12.55
C LYS A 13 6.50 20.96 -13.79
N GLU A 14 7.51 20.47 -14.51
CA GLU A 14 7.33 19.24 -15.27
C GLU A 14 6.88 18.21 -14.23
N GLN A 15 5.60 17.85 -14.28
CA GLN A 15 5.18 16.52 -13.86
C GLN A 15 6.24 15.59 -14.46
N GLN A 16 7.07 14.98 -13.62
CA GLN A 16 7.99 13.95 -14.07
C GLN A 16 7.11 12.88 -14.71
N GLY A 17 6.98 12.93 -16.03
CA GLY A 17 6.32 11.91 -16.79
C GLY A 17 6.99 10.59 -16.45
N SER A 18 6.18 9.53 -16.35
CA SER A 18 6.70 8.17 -16.22
C SER A 18 7.87 7.99 -17.20
N MET A 19 9.04 7.58 -16.69
CA MET A 19 10.20 7.27 -17.55
C MET A 19 9.92 6.07 -18.47
N LEU A 20 8.82 5.34 -18.22
CA LEU A 20 8.34 4.24 -19.04
C LEU A 20 7.21 4.70 -19.95
N PRO A 21 7.20 4.29 -21.23
CA PRO A 21 6.11 4.60 -22.15
C PRO A 21 4.80 3.96 -21.67
N SER A 22 3.69 4.68 -21.88
CA SER A 22 2.37 4.14 -21.55
C SER A 22 2.05 2.89 -22.36
N SER A 23 1.43 1.90 -21.70
CA SER A 23 0.90 0.69 -22.34
C SER A 23 -0.57 0.82 -22.72
N ALA A 24 -1.15 2.03 -22.65
CA ALA A 24 -2.56 2.27 -22.93
C ALA A 24 -3.03 1.86 -24.33
N ASN A 25 -2.11 1.73 -25.30
CA ASN A 25 -2.38 1.23 -26.66
C ASN A 25 -2.36 -0.31 -26.79
N GLN A 26 -2.10 -1.05 -25.71
CA GLN A 26 -2.07 -2.51 -25.72
C GLN A 26 -3.41 -3.06 -25.24
N PRO A 27 -4.11 -3.92 -26.04
CA PRO A 27 -5.43 -4.43 -25.68
C PRO A 27 -5.46 -5.15 -24.33
N ARG A 28 -4.45 -5.99 -24.03
CA ARG A 28 -4.37 -6.71 -22.75
C ARG A 28 -4.28 -5.78 -21.54
N TYR A 29 -3.51 -4.69 -21.66
CA TYR A 29 -3.40 -3.66 -20.63
C TYR A 29 -4.73 -2.92 -20.47
N ALA A 30 -5.37 -2.57 -21.59
CA ALA A 30 -6.62 -1.83 -21.60
C ALA A 30 -7.77 -2.61 -20.94
N LEU A 31 -7.81 -3.94 -21.12
CA LEU A 31 -8.78 -4.83 -20.48
C LEU A 31 -8.67 -4.84 -18.94
N ASP A 32 -7.45 -4.78 -18.39
CA ASP A 32 -7.23 -4.80 -16.93
C ASP A 32 -7.48 -3.45 -16.26
N GLN A 33 -7.43 -2.35 -17.03
CA GLN A 33 -7.40 -1.01 -16.45
C GLN A 33 -8.61 -0.64 -15.58
N PRO A 34 -9.85 -1.06 -15.88
CA PRO A 34 -10.97 -0.82 -14.98
C PRO A 34 -10.72 -1.38 -13.58
N SER A 35 -10.23 -2.62 -13.46
CA SER A 35 -9.89 -3.21 -12.17
C SER A 35 -8.77 -2.45 -11.50
N LYS A 36 -7.69 -2.11 -12.22
CA LYS A 36 -6.56 -1.37 -11.64
C LYS A 36 -6.96 0.02 -11.13
N LEU A 37 -7.89 0.70 -11.82
CA LEU A 37 -8.43 1.97 -11.35
C LEU A 37 -9.32 1.79 -10.12
N HIS A 38 -10.12 0.73 -10.08
CA HIS A 38 -10.89 0.35 -8.89
C HIS A 38 -9.98 0.08 -7.69
N ASP A 39 -8.93 -0.74 -7.88
CA ASP A 39 -8.00 -1.13 -6.83
C ASP A 39 -7.23 0.08 -6.27
N ALA A 40 -6.79 1.01 -7.13
CA ALA A 40 -6.14 2.25 -6.69
C ALA A 40 -7.07 3.13 -5.84
N GLN A 41 -8.35 3.20 -6.19
CA GLN A 41 -9.36 3.90 -5.38
C GLN A 41 -9.55 3.26 -4.01
N ASN A 42 -9.57 1.93 -3.94
CA ASN A 42 -9.69 1.19 -2.68
C ASN A 42 -8.44 1.34 -1.83
N GLN A 43 -7.25 1.33 -2.43
CA GLN A 43 -6.00 1.56 -1.73
C GLN A 43 -5.98 2.91 -1.03
N LEU A 44 -6.43 4.00 -1.68
CA LEU A 44 -6.51 5.30 -1.00
C LEU A 44 -7.40 5.25 0.26
N ASP A 45 -8.60 4.66 0.15
CA ASP A 45 -9.51 4.56 1.29
C ASP A 45 -8.93 3.68 2.41
N GLU A 46 -8.30 2.57 2.05
CA GLU A 46 -7.70 1.63 2.98
C GLU A 46 -6.53 2.26 3.75
N ARG A 47 -5.67 3.02 3.07
CA ARG A 47 -4.54 3.72 3.70
C ARG A 47 -5.03 4.79 4.67
N GLU A 48 -6.06 5.57 4.28
CA GLU A 48 -6.69 6.55 5.17
C GLU A 48 -7.33 5.89 6.40
N ARG A 49 -8.05 4.77 6.20
CA ARG A 49 -8.68 4.01 7.28
C ARG A 49 -7.65 3.45 8.25
N ALA A 50 -6.65 2.74 7.73
CA ALA A 50 -5.60 2.13 8.54
C ALA A 50 -4.81 3.18 9.34
N ALA A 51 -4.53 4.35 8.75
CA ALA A 51 -3.91 5.46 9.47
C ALA A 51 -4.80 5.95 10.64
N ARG A 52 -6.08 6.18 10.38
CA ARG A 52 -7.04 6.67 11.40
C ARG A 52 -7.24 5.68 12.54
N GLU A 53 -7.24 4.39 12.26
CA GLU A 53 -7.29 3.34 13.27
C GLU A 53 -6.08 3.43 14.20
N SER A 54 -4.86 3.53 13.65
CA SER A 54 -3.65 3.70 14.46
C SER A 54 -3.63 4.98 15.30
N PHE A 55 -4.23 6.10 14.82
CA PHE A 55 -4.32 7.32 15.63
C PHE A 55 -5.00 7.08 16.98
N GLY A 56 -5.98 6.18 17.03
CA GLY A 56 -6.72 5.84 18.24
C GLY A 56 -5.81 5.22 19.32
N HIS A 57 -4.82 4.43 18.90
CA HIS A 57 -3.94 3.69 19.80
C HIS A 57 -2.89 4.59 20.47
N PHE A 58 -2.53 5.73 19.87
CA PHE A 58 -1.48 6.63 20.40
C PHE A 58 -1.77 7.10 21.83
N SER A 59 -3.05 7.26 22.17
CA SER A 59 -3.45 7.68 23.52
C SER A 59 -3.16 6.65 24.62
N GLU A 60 -2.99 5.38 24.24
CA GLU A 60 -2.72 4.28 25.17
C GLU A 60 -1.23 4.10 25.45
N TYR A 61 -0.35 4.61 24.58
CA TYR A 61 1.08 4.35 24.63
C TYR A 61 1.72 4.73 25.98
N PRO A 62 1.43 5.92 26.57
CA PRO A 62 2.02 6.28 27.86
C PRO A 62 1.65 5.31 28.99
N GLY A 63 0.46 4.72 28.95
CA GLY A 63 -0.03 3.78 29.96
C GLY A 63 0.60 2.39 29.88
N LYS A 64 1.26 2.05 28.76
CA LYS A 64 1.96 0.79 28.55
C LYS A 64 3.43 0.83 28.97
N LEU A 65 3.90 1.99 29.48
CA LEU A 65 5.28 2.24 29.84
C LEU A 65 5.37 2.79 31.26
N LYS A 66 6.44 2.46 31.96
CA LYS A 66 6.71 3.01 33.29
C LYS A 66 7.05 4.50 33.20
N PRO A 67 6.60 5.34 34.16
CA PRO A 67 6.82 6.79 34.14
C PRO A 67 8.28 7.19 33.95
N GLU A 68 9.23 6.48 34.58
CA GLU A 68 10.66 6.75 34.46
C GLU A 68 11.22 6.58 33.05
N HIS A 69 10.54 5.82 32.19
CA HIS A 69 10.94 5.58 30.80
C HIS A 69 10.27 6.55 29.80
N HIS A 70 9.29 7.36 30.21
CA HIS A 70 8.53 8.22 29.31
C HIS A 70 9.39 9.22 28.55
N ALA A 71 10.44 9.75 29.17
CA ALA A 71 11.39 10.65 28.50
C ALA A 71 12.14 9.93 27.36
N LYS A 72 12.56 8.68 27.58
CA LYS A 72 13.21 7.86 26.55
C LYS A 72 12.23 7.46 25.45
N ALA A 73 11.03 7.03 25.84
CA ALA A 73 9.97 6.69 24.90
C ALA A 73 9.62 7.85 23.98
N LYS A 74 9.50 9.07 24.53
CA LYS A 74 9.28 10.28 23.74
C LYS A 74 10.39 10.48 22.69
N GLN A 75 11.65 10.33 23.07
CA GLN A 75 12.77 10.45 22.13
C GLN A 75 12.65 9.44 20.98
N VAL A 76 12.41 8.16 21.31
CA VAL A 76 12.29 7.08 20.33
C VAL A 76 11.10 7.30 19.40
N LEU A 77 9.93 7.64 19.96
CA LEU A 77 8.70 7.84 19.21
C LEU A 77 8.77 9.09 18.31
N GLN A 78 9.50 10.14 18.71
CA GLN A 78 9.77 11.27 17.82
C GLN A 78 10.60 10.88 16.61
N VAL A 79 11.59 10.00 16.79
CA VAL A 79 12.38 9.44 15.68
C VAL A 79 11.50 8.57 14.78
N ALA A 80 10.69 7.69 15.37
CA ALA A 80 9.73 6.86 14.64
C ALA A 80 8.74 7.69 13.77
N ALA A 81 8.19 8.76 14.34
CA ALA A 81 7.29 9.66 13.63
C ALA A 81 7.96 10.34 12.42
N GLU A 82 9.24 10.68 12.52
CA GLU A 82 9.97 11.35 11.45
C GLU A 82 10.50 10.37 10.40
N GLU A 83 11.04 9.23 10.81
CA GLU A 83 11.61 8.24 9.90
C GLU A 83 10.56 7.65 8.96
N GLY A 84 9.30 7.53 9.37
CA GLY A 84 8.21 7.07 8.51
C GLY A 84 7.97 7.96 7.27
N LYS A 85 8.41 9.22 7.31
CA LYS A 85 8.38 10.16 6.18
C LYS A 85 9.62 10.04 5.29
N SER A 86 10.65 9.37 5.78
CA SER A 86 11.94 9.30 5.09
C SER A 86 11.87 8.42 3.84
N GLN A 87 12.73 8.72 2.88
CA GLN A 87 12.83 7.93 1.65
C GLN A 87 13.26 6.48 1.92
N ASP A 88 14.16 6.25 2.88
CA ASP A 88 14.68 4.92 3.16
C ASP A 88 13.58 4.01 3.74
N TYR A 89 12.88 4.49 4.76
CA TYR A 89 11.73 3.77 5.33
C TYR A 89 10.63 3.59 4.28
N ALA A 90 10.26 4.64 3.53
CA ALA A 90 9.23 4.56 2.50
C ALA A 90 9.51 3.50 1.44
N LYS A 91 10.77 3.37 1.01
CA LYS A 91 11.19 2.34 0.06
C LYS A 91 11.06 0.95 0.66
N ALA A 92 11.53 0.75 1.89
CA ALA A 92 11.43 -0.52 2.58
C ALA A 92 9.97 -0.93 2.84
N ALA A 93 9.12 0.03 3.25
CA ALA A 93 7.69 -0.14 3.45
C ALA A 93 6.98 -0.53 2.15
N TYR A 94 7.25 0.17 1.06
CA TYR A 94 6.70 -0.16 -0.25
C TYR A 94 7.12 -1.56 -0.72
N GLU A 95 8.40 -1.93 -0.59
CA GLU A 95 8.85 -3.29 -0.91
C GLU A 95 8.18 -4.35 -0.04
N ALA A 96 8.00 -4.09 1.26
CA ALA A 96 7.33 -5.01 2.16
C ALA A 96 5.86 -5.20 1.79
N GLU A 97 5.17 -4.12 1.42
CA GLU A 97 3.78 -4.15 0.94
C GLU A 97 3.65 -4.95 -0.35
N LEU A 98 4.54 -4.74 -1.34
CA LEU A 98 4.53 -5.53 -2.57
C LEU A 98 4.71 -7.03 -2.32
N ILE A 99 5.59 -7.40 -1.39
CA ILE A 99 5.81 -8.81 -1.03
C ILE A 99 4.59 -9.37 -0.30
N ALA A 100 3.98 -8.60 0.60
CA ALA A 100 2.76 -8.98 1.29
C ALA A 100 1.61 -9.21 0.31
N ASP A 101 1.40 -8.29 -0.62
CA ASP A 101 0.36 -8.37 -1.65
C ASP A 101 0.55 -9.63 -2.51
N TYR A 102 1.77 -9.86 -3.01
CA TYR A 102 2.09 -11.09 -3.75
C TYR A 102 1.83 -12.36 -2.94
N PHE A 103 2.23 -12.37 -1.67
CA PHE A 103 2.02 -13.53 -0.81
C PHE A 103 0.53 -13.77 -0.53
N ASP A 104 -0.27 -12.72 -0.38
CA ASP A 104 -1.70 -12.82 -0.16
C ASP A 104 -2.45 -13.27 -1.43
N GLU A 105 -2.05 -12.80 -2.62
CA GLU A 105 -2.56 -13.27 -3.91
C GLU A 105 -2.32 -14.77 -4.10
N GLU A 106 -1.10 -15.24 -3.83
CA GLU A 106 -0.70 -16.64 -4.02
C GLU A 106 -0.98 -17.53 -2.79
N LYS A 107 -1.53 -16.95 -1.72
CA LYS A 107 -1.65 -17.56 -0.39
C LYS A 107 -2.30 -18.93 -0.44
N GLN A 108 -3.44 -19.05 -1.10
CA GLN A 108 -4.17 -20.31 -1.18
C GLN A 108 -3.34 -21.39 -1.90
N GLY A 109 -2.65 -21.01 -2.98
CA GLY A 109 -1.77 -21.89 -3.73
C GLY A 109 -0.59 -22.38 -2.88
N PHE A 110 0.05 -21.48 -2.14
CA PHE A 110 1.12 -21.83 -1.21
C PHE A 110 0.62 -22.74 -0.08
N GLN A 111 -0.51 -22.41 0.54
CA GLN A 111 -1.07 -23.18 1.64
C GLN A 111 -1.40 -24.62 1.23
N GLN A 112 -2.03 -24.79 0.06
CA GLN A 112 -2.35 -26.12 -0.47
C GLN A 112 -1.10 -26.93 -0.77
N LYS A 113 -0.09 -26.34 -1.43
CA LYS A 113 1.13 -27.04 -1.82
C LYS A 113 2.01 -27.38 -0.62
N VAL A 114 2.27 -26.41 0.26
CA VAL A 114 3.14 -26.57 1.43
C VAL A 114 2.48 -27.46 2.49
N GLY A 115 1.23 -27.18 2.85
CA GLY A 115 0.49 -27.99 3.81
C GLY A 115 0.27 -29.41 3.29
N GLY A 116 -0.08 -29.56 2.00
CA GLY A 116 -0.25 -30.86 1.34
C GLY A 116 1.03 -31.69 1.32
N ALA A 117 2.17 -31.09 0.96
CA ALA A 117 3.47 -31.77 0.95
C ALA A 117 3.91 -32.21 2.35
N ALA A 118 3.73 -31.35 3.36
CA ALA A 118 4.04 -31.68 4.75
C ALA A 118 3.18 -32.84 5.26
N GLN A 119 1.86 -32.79 5.03
CA GLN A 119 0.95 -33.85 5.45
C GLN A 119 1.20 -35.17 4.71
N TYR A 120 1.53 -35.11 3.41
CA TYR A 120 1.87 -36.27 2.62
C TYR A 120 3.11 -36.98 3.18
N THR A 121 4.17 -36.23 3.44
CA THR A 121 5.42 -36.75 4.01
C THR A 121 5.19 -37.35 5.40
N ALA A 122 4.43 -36.67 6.25
CA ALA A 122 4.07 -37.17 7.58
C ALA A 122 3.30 -38.50 7.51
N LYS A 123 2.33 -38.61 6.59
CA LYS A 123 1.59 -39.87 6.36
C LYS A 123 2.50 -41.00 5.88
N GLN A 124 3.44 -40.72 4.98
CA GLN A 124 4.41 -41.72 4.53
C GLN A 124 5.29 -42.24 5.68
N ALA A 125 5.63 -41.38 6.64
CA ALA A 125 6.37 -41.74 7.85
C ALA A 125 5.49 -42.42 8.92
N GLY A 126 4.22 -42.72 8.63
CA GLY A 126 3.30 -43.34 9.58
C GLY A 126 2.71 -42.39 10.63
N CYS A 127 2.93 -41.08 10.50
CA CYS A 127 2.34 -40.09 11.38
C CYS A 127 0.86 -39.83 11.04
N LYS A 128 0.00 -39.84 12.06
CA LYS A 128 -1.45 -39.61 11.94
C LYS A 128 -1.88 -38.19 12.34
N ALA A 129 -0.97 -37.38 12.87
CA ALA A 129 -1.27 -36.00 13.25
C ALA A 129 -1.50 -35.12 12.01
N ASP A 130 -2.35 -34.10 12.16
CA ASP A 130 -2.45 -33.02 11.18
C ASP A 130 -1.26 -32.08 11.37
N VAL A 131 -0.37 -32.08 10.39
CA VAL A 131 0.79 -31.17 10.33
C VAL A 131 0.61 -30.08 9.30
N ALA A 132 -0.39 -30.18 8.41
CA ALA A 132 -0.64 -29.19 7.36
C ALA A 132 -0.97 -27.83 7.98
N SER A 133 -1.92 -27.82 8.92
CA SER A 133 -2.40 -26.60 9.58
C SER A 133 -1.28 -25.88 10.33
N ALA A 134 -0.46 -26.62 11.09
CA ALA A 134 0.67 -26.06 11.82
C ALA A 134 1.76 -25.51 10.88
N THR A 135 2.02 -26.19 9.76
CA THR A 135 3.01 -25.76 8.76
C THR A 135 2.54 -24.47 8.06
N VAL A 136 1.27 -24.39 7.69
CA VAL A 136 0.67 -23.19 7.09
C VAL A 136 0.72 -22.01 8.07
N HIS A 137 0.36 -22.23 9.33
CA HIS A 137 0.45 -21.18 10.35
C HIS A 137 1.88 -20.67 10.52
N ALA A 138 2.86 -21.58 10.59
CA ALA A 138 4.27 -21.22 10.70
C ALA A 138 4.78 -20.45 9.47
N LEU A 139 4.35 -20.83 8.26
CA LEU A 139 4.68 -20.11 7.03
C LEU A 139 4.17 -18.67 7.07
N ASN A 140 2.88 -18.47 7.33
CA ASN A 140 2.28 -17.13 7.38
C ASN A 140 3.00 -16.26 8.41
N LYS A 141 3.19 -16.79 9.64
CA LYS A 141 3.88 -16.09 10.72
C LYS A 141 5.32 -15.73 10.36
N HIS A 142 6.02 -16.61 9.65
CA HIS A 142 7.41 -16.34 9.25
C HIS A 142 7.50 -15.26 8.17
N VAL A 143 6.57 -15.25 7.21
CA VAL A 143 6.51 -14.19 6.20
C VAL A 143 6.22 -12.84 6.87
N GLU A 144 5.18 -12.76 7.69
CA GLU A 144 4.84 -11.55 8.47
C GLU A 144 6.04 -11.04 9.27
N LYS A 145 6.68 -11.92 10.06
CA LYS A 145 7.84 -11.55 10.86
C LYS A 145 9.04 -11.14 10.02
N SER A 146 9.27 -11.79 8.88
CA SER A 146 10.40 -11.45 8.00
C SER A 146 10.22 -10.06 7.37
N LEU A 147 8.98 -9.68 7.06
CA LEU A 147 8.65 -8.34 6.57
C LEU A 147 8.81 -7.29 7.68
N GLU A 148 8.37 -7.59 8.91
CA GLU A 148 8.60 -6.74 10.08
C GLU A 148 10.09 -6.52 10.35
N GLU A 149 10.88 -7.59 10.44
CA GLU A 149 12.33 -7.54 10.64
C GLU A 149 13.05 -6.79 9.50
N ARG A 150 12.49 -6.82 8.28
CA ARG A 150 13.01 -6.02 7.16
C ARG A 150 12.82 -4.54 7.43
N LEU A 151 11.64 -4.12 7.88
CA LEU A 151 11.35 -2.72 8.20
C LEU A 151 12.17 -2.24 9.40
N ASP A 152 12.33 -3.08 10.42
CA ASP A 152 13.13 -2.75 11.60
C ASP A 152 14.58 -2.42 11.27
N ARG A 153 15.17 -3.06 10.25
CA ARG A 153 16.53 -2.75 9.80
C ARG A 153 16.68 -1.37 9.17
N HIS A 154 15.58 -0.73 8.78
CA HIS A 154 15.52 0.63 8.25
C HIS A 154 14.96 1.63 9.28
N SER A 155 14.82 1.20 10.54
CA SER A 155 14.30 2.03 11.63
C SER A 155 15.42 2.47 12.57
N GLU A 156 15.63 3.79 12.63
CA GLU A 156 16.51 4.40 13.62
C GLU A 156 15.88 4.32 15.02
N ALA A 157 14.55 4.36 15.11
CA ALA A 157 13.84 4.15 16.36
C ALA A 157 14.14 2.77 16.97
N GLN A 158 14.10 1.69 16.17
CA GLN A 158 14.48 0.35 16.66
C GLN A 158 15.93 0.31 17.13
N ARG A 159 16.85 0.91 16.36
CA ARG A 159 18.27 1.02 16.75
C ARG A 159 18.45 1.70 18.11
N LEU A 160 17.71 2.78 18.38
CA LEU A 160 17.75 3.49 19.67
C LEU A 160 17.19 2.67 20.83
N ILE A 161 16.18 1.83 20.56
CA ILE A 161 15.62 0.92 21.57
C ILE A 161 16.64 -0.17 21.93
N GLU A 162 17.28 -0.78 20.93
CA GLU A 162 18.34 -1.78 21.12
C GLU A 162 19.50 -1.21 21.96
N GLU A 163 19.95 0.01 21.67
CA GLU A 163 20.99 0.70 22.47
C GLU A 163 20.56 0.97 23.92
N SER A 164 19.24 1.05 24.16
CA SER A 164 18.64 1.35 25.46
C SER A 164 18.22 0.10 26.24
N GLU A 165 18.52 -1.12 25.75
CA GLU A 165 18.02 -2.40 26.27
C GLU A 165 18.20 -2.54 27.79
N LYS A 166 19.38 -2.18 28.31
CA LYS A 166 19.70 -2.31 29.74
C LYS A 166 18.92 -1.36 30.64
N SER A 167 18.38 -0.27 30.07
CA SER A 167 17.69 0.80 30.81
C SER A 167 16.17 0.68 30.82
N LEU A 168 15.56 0.10 29.78
CA LEU A 168 14.10 0.02 29.65
C LEU A 168 13.50 -1.21 30.40
N GLY A 169 14.28 -2.27 30.57
CA GLY A 169 13.74 -3.57 30.98
C GLY A 169 12.88 -4.20 29.88
N LYS A 170 12.66 -5.51 29.97
CA LYS A 170 12.08 -6.28 28.85
C LYS A 170 10.67 -5.83 28.44
N GLU A 171 9.79 -5.62 29.42
CA GLU A 171 8.38 -5.31 29.16
C GLU A 171 8.21 -3.97 28.44
N ASP A 172 8.78 -2.89 28.97
CA ASP A 172 8.73 -1.56 28.35
C ASP A 172 9.49 -1.50 27.03
N ARG A 173 10.57 -2.28 26.88
CA ARG A 173 11.28 -2.40 25.60
C ARG A 173 10.37 -3.01 24.55
N ASP A 174 9.81 -4.19 24.81
CA ASP A 174 8.95 -4.90 23.86
C ASP A 174 7.72 -4.02 23.49
N ALA A 175 7.15 -3.30 24.47
CA ALA A 175 6.07 -2.33 24.21
C ALA A 175 6.51 -1.13 23.37
N LEU A 176 7.69 -0.56 23.63
CA LEU A 176 8.20 0.59 22.88
C LEU A 176 8.60 0.21 21.44
N GLU A 177 9.08 -1.02 21.20
CA GLU A 177 9.33 -1.55 19.85
C GLU A 177 8.04 -1.56 19.02
N GLU A 178 6.96 -2.10 19.57
CA GLU A 178 5.65 -2.16 18.91
C GLU A 178 5.10 -0.75 18.63
N GLN A 179 5.16 0.15 19.62
CA GLN A 179 4.71 1.54 19.47
C GLN A 179 5.52 2.30 18.40
N ALA A 180 6.84 2.08 18.35
CA ALA A 180 7.70 2.70 17.35
C ALA A 180 7.44 2.16 15.93
N ARG A 181 7.21 0.84 15.77
CA ARG A 181 6.80 0.25 14.48
C ARG A 181 5.48 0.84 14.00
N GLU A 182 4.47 0.84 14.87
CA GLU A 182 3.15 1.37 14.54
C GLU A 182 3.24 2.85 14.16
N LEU A 183 3.94 3.68 14.95
CA LEU A 183 4.04 5.11 14.68
C LEU A 183 4.79 5.43 13.37
N SER A 184 5.86 4.69 13.07
CA SER A 184 6.59 4.83 11.79
C SER A 184 5.71 4.46 10.62
N ARG A 185 4.98 3.34 10.74
CA ARG A 185 4.03 2.90 9.70
C ARG A 185 2.91 3.91 9.52
N THR A 186 2.32 4.42 10.60
CA THR A 186 1.26 5.45 10.52
C THR A 186 1.76 6.71 9.84
N SER A 187 2.97 7.17 10.17
CA SER A 187 3.59 8.33 9.50
C SER A 187 3.77 8.09 8.00
N TYR A 188 4.30 6.92 7.61
CA TYR A 188 4.40 6.51 6.22
C TYR A 188 3.03 6.51 5.50
N LEU A 189 1.99 5.94 6.13
CA LEU A 189 0.65 5.90 5.54
C LEU A 189 0.11 7.31 5.25
N VAL A 190 0.28 8.23 6.19
CA VAL A 190 -0.27 9.59 6.13
C VAL A 190 0.48 10.44 5.09
N PHE A 191 1.81 10.43 5.15
CA PHE A 191 2.63 11.40 4.41
C PHE A 191 3.21 10.85 3.10
N VAL A 192 3.17 9.54 2.89
CA VAL A 192 3.76 8.89 1.71
C VAL A 192 2.73 8.04 0.99
N ALA A 193 2.22 6.98 1.62
CA ALA A 193 1.40 5.98 0.92
C ALA A 193 0.07 6.54 0.41
N ALA A 194 -0.68 7.29 1.22
CA ALA A 194 -1.96 7.86 0.81
C ALA A 194 -1.80 8.95 -0.28
N PRO A 195 -0.83 9.89 -0.20
CA PRO A 195 -0.50 10.77 -1.32
C PRO A 195 -0.09 10.04 -2.60
N LEU A 196 0.69 8.96 -2.50
CA LEU A 196 1.06 8.14 -3.67
C LEU A 196 -0.16 7.43 -4.27
N ALA A 197 -1.08 6.92 -3.46
CA ALA A 197 -2.32 6.32 -3.95
C ALA A 197 -3.20 7.33 -4.70
N LYS A 198 -3.29 8.58 -4.21
CA LYS A 198 -3.95 9.68 -4.95
C LYS A 198 -3.27 9.91 -6.31
N ALA A 199 -1.94 10.00 -6.33
CA ALA A 199 -1.18 10.22 -7.55
C ALA A 199 -1.34 9.06 -8.56
N ASP A 200 -1.48 7.82 -8.11
CA ASP A 200 -1.76 6.68 -9.00
C ASP A 200 -3.16 6.77 -9.62
N ILE A 201 -4.19 7.18 -8.86
CA ILE A 201 -5.54 7.43 -9.40
C ILE A 201 -5.47 8.52 -10.50
N GLU A 202 -4.77 9.62 -10.23
CA GLU A 202 -4.56 10.71 -11.19
C GLU A 202 -3.86 10.22 -12.47
N ALA A 203 -2.80 9.42 -12.32
CA ALA A 203 -2.06 8.86 -13.45
C ALA A 203 -2.93 7.92 -14.30
N LYS A 204 -3.70 7.02 -13.68
CA LYS A 204 -4.61 6.11 -14.41
C LYS A 204 -5.74 6.85 -15.11
N LEU A 205 -6.28 7.91 -14.50
CA LEU A 205 -7.28 8.78 -15.14
C LEU A 205 -6.71 9.52 -16.35
N ALA A 206 -5.46 10.00 -16.27
CA ALA A 206 -4.79 10.65 -17.39
C ALA A 206 -4.62 9.71 -18.60
N GLU A 207 -4.46 8.41 -18.38
CA GLU A 207 -4.40 7.40 -19.45
C GLU A 207 -5.77 6.92 -19.96
N ALA A 208 -6.85 7.19 -19.22
CA ALA A 208 -8.14 6.53 -19.39
C ALA A 208 -8.76 6.79 -20.78
N GLU A 209 -8.54 7.96 -21.38
CA GLU A 209 -9.00 8.23 -22.75
C GLU A 209 -8.32 7.36 -23.80
N GLN A 210 -7.01 7.15 -23.68
CA GLN A 210 -6.27 6.31 -24.61
C GLN A 210 -6.66 4.85 -24.44
N VAL A 211 -6.85 4.40 -23.20
CA VAL A 211 -7.38 3.06 -22.89
C VAL A 211 -8.77 2.86 -23.51
N GLN A 212 -9.66 3.85 -23.40
CA GLN A 212 -10.99 3.79 -24.00
C GLN A 212 -10.93 3.62 -25.51
N ARG A 213 -10.06 4.37 -26.21
CA ARG A 213 -9.86 4.19 -27.66
C ARG A 213 -9.35 2.80 -28.01
N THR A 214 -8.40 2.27 -27.25
CA THR A 214 -7.88 0.90 -27.46
C THR A 214 -8.96 -0.16 -27.29
N LEU A 215 -9.87 0.02 -26.31
CA LEU A 215 -11.02 -0.87 -26.13
C LEU A 215 -12.01 -0.75 -27.29
N ASP A 216 -12.29 0.46 -27.78
CA ASP A 216 -13.15 0.69 -28.95
C ASP A 216 -12.58 0.02 -30.22
N GLU A 217 -11.28 0.19 -30.47
CA GLU A 217 -10.59 -0.43 -31.60
C GLU A 217 -10.57 -1.97 -31.48
N SER A 218 -10.34 -2.48 -30.27
CA SER A 218 -10.35 -3.92 -29.99
C SER A 218 -11.74 -4.53 -30.18
N GLU A 219 -12.80 -3.89 -29.63
CA GLU A 219 -14.18 -4.33 -29.80
C GLU A 219 -14.54 -4.41 -31.29
N LYS A 220 -14.21 -3.36 -32.06
CA LYS A 220 -14.49 -3.31 -33.49
C LYS A 220 -13.75 -4.43 -34.24
N ALA A 221 -12.45 -4.55 -34.03
CA ALA A 221 -11.62 -5.54 -34.72
C ALA A 221 -12.08 -6.98 -34.41
N TYR A 222 -12.43 -7.28 -33.17
CA TYR A 222 -12.93 -8.60 -32.78
C TYR A 222 -14.35 -8.88 -33.29
N SER A 223 -15.21 -7.86 -33.35
CA SER A 223 -16.55 -7.99 -33.95
C SER A 223 -16.46 -8.30 -35.44
N GLU A 224 -15.66 -7.56 -36.20
CA GLU A 224 -15.41 -7.83 -37.62
C GLU A 224 -14.82 -9.23 -37.84
N ARG A 225 -13.85 -9.64 -37.00
CA ARG A 225 -13.26 -10.98 -37.07
C ARG A 225 -14.29 -12.09 -36.77
N SER A 226 -15.24 -11.86 -35.85
CA SER A 226 -16.28 -12.85 -35.52
C SER A 226 -17.27 -13.09 -36.67
N GLU A 227 -17.38 -12.15 -37.62
CA GLU A 227 -18.24 -12.24 -38.79
C GLU A 227 -17.51 -12.79 -40.03
N ASP A 228 -16.19 -13.02 -39.93
CA ASP A 228 -15.37 -13.50 -41.05
C ASP A 228 -15.69 -14.97 -41.38
N SER A 229 -16.33 -15.16 -42.52
CA SER A 229 -16.71 -16.48 -43.05
C SER A 229 -15.51 -17.37 -43.42
N SER A 230 -14.30 -16.81 -43.54
CA SER A 230 -13.08 -17.57 -43.85
C SER A 230 -12.45 -18.27 -42.64
N LEU A 231 -12.80 -17.85 -41.43
CA LEU A 231 -12.33 -18.46 -40.19
C LEU A 231 -13.09 -19.76 -39.86
N ASP A 232 -12.54 -20.57 -38.97
CA ASP A 232 -13.31 -21.68 -38.40
C ASP A 232 -14.29 -21.23 -37.30
N GLU A 233 -15.13 -22.14 -36.83
CA GLU A 233 -16.13 -21.84 -35.78
C GLU A 233 -15.49 -21.46 -34.45
N ALA A 234 -14.37 -22.08 -34.07
CA ALA A 234 -13.69 -21.83 -32.81
C ALA A 234 -13.03 -20.44 -32.81
N GLU A 235 -12.41 -20.05 -33.92
CA GLU A 235 -11.82 -18.73 -34.11
C GLU A 235 -12.88 -17.61 -34.09
N ARG A 236 -14.02 -17.82 -34.76
CA ARG A 236 -15.14 -16.85 -34.69
C ARG A 236 -15.69 -16.72 -33.28
N LYS A 237 -15.85 -17.84 -32.57
CA LYS A 237 -16.31 -17.84 -31.17
C LYS A 237 -15.35 -17.11 -30.25
N LEU A 238 -14.04 -17.37 -30.37
CA LEU A 238 -13.02 -16.66 -29.59
C LEU A 238 -13.02 -15.15 -29.88
N ALA A 239 -13.18 -14.76 -31.15
CA ALA A 239 -13.31 -13.35 -31.51
C ALA A 239 -14.58 -12.73 -30.88
N GLN A 240 -15.70 -13.43 -30.90
CA GLN A 240 -16.94 -12.99 -30.26
C GLN A 240 -16.76 -12.79 -28.73
N GLU A 241 -16.12 -13.74 -28.05
CA GLU A 241 -15.83 -13.65 -26.61
C GLU A 241 -14.96 -12.42 -26.29
N ARG A 242 -13.92 -12.16 -27.08
CA ARG A 242 -13.04 -10.98 -26.91
C ARG A 242 -13.73 -9.66 -27.21
N ALA A 243 -14.67 -9.63 -28.18
CA ALA A 243 -15.48 -8.43 -28.44
C ALA A 243 -16.38 -8.11 -27.24
N ILE A 244 -16.98 -9.13 -26.62
CA ILE A 244 -17.78 -8.98 -25.39
C ILE A 244 -16.91 -8.47 -24.24
N GLU A 245 -15.74 -9.08 -24.03
CA GLU A 245 -14.80 -8.68 -22.98
C GLU A 245 -14.39 -7.21 -23.12
N ALA A 246 -14.03 -6.76 -24.33
CA ALA A 246 -13.67 -5.37 -24.60
C ALA A 246 -14.84 -4.40 -24.32
N ARG A 247 -16.06 -4.77 -24.71
CA ARG A 247 -17.28 -3.99 -24.44
C ARG A 247 -17.57 -3.86 -22.94
N GLU A 248 -17.42 -4.96 -22.21
CA GLU A 248 -17.63 -4.97 -20.76
C GLU A 248 -16.57 -4.13 -20.04
N ALA A 249 -15.29 -4.31 -20.39
CA ALA A 249 -14.20 -3.50 -19.86
C ALA A 249 -14.41 -2.01 -20.14
N LYS A 250 -14.90 -1.63 -21.33
CA LYS A 250 -15.24 -0.24 -21.66
C LYS A 250 -16.34 0.32 -20.77
N ARG A 251 -17.40 -0.45 -20.54
CA ARG A 251 -18.51 -0.04 -19.65
C ARG A 251 -18.03 0.15 -18.21
N LEU A 252 -17.19 -0.77 -17.72
CA LEU A 252 -16.60 -0.66 -16.38
C LEU A 252 -15.67 0.54 -16.29
N LEU A 253 -14.81 0.76 -17.28
CA LEU A 253 -13.90 1.91 -17.32
C LEU A 253 -14.64 3.24 -17.14
N GLU A 254 -15.78 3.41 -17.82
CA GLU A 254 -16.55 4.66 -17.70
C GLU A 254 -17.12 4.85 -16.29
N SER A 255 -17.63 3.78 -15.66
CA SER A 255 -18.09 3.82 -14.27
C SER A 255 -16.94 4.16 -13.32
N GLU A 256 -15.79 3.51 -13.47
CA GLU A 256 -14.62 3.73 -12.61
C GLU A 256 -14.00 5.12 -12.82
N LYS A 257 -14.01 5.67 -14.05
CA LYS A 257 -13.59 7.05 -14.33
C LYS A 257 -14.45 8.06 -13.56
N GLN A 258 -15.77 7.86 -13.56
CA GLN A 258 -16.69 8.73 -12.83
C GLN A 258 -16.44 8.64 -11.33
N ALA A 259 -16.37 7.43 -10.78
CA ALA A 259 -16.07 7.22 -9.36
C ALA A 259 -14.73 7.83 -8.93
N ALA A 260 -13.67 7.62 -9.72
CA ALA A 260 -12.35 8.16 -9.45
C ALA A 260 -12.33 9.70 -9.53
N THR A 261 -13.03 10.28 -10.51
CA THR A 261 -13.16 11.74 -10.63
C THR A 261 -13.87 12.34 -9.42
N GLU A 262 -14.99 11.76 -8.99
CA GLU A 262 -15.69 12.20 -7.77
C GLU A 262 -14.82 12.06 -6.52
N LYS A 263 -14.08 10.96 -6.40
CA LYS A 263 -13.17 10.72 -5.29
C LYS A 263 -12.07 11.79 -5.22
N LEU A 264 -11.45 12.13 -6.35
CA LEU A 264 -10.37 13.11 -6.41
C LEU A 264 -10.81 14.53 -6.04
N LYS A 265 -12.09 14.90 -6.24
CA LYS A 265 -12.60 16.24 -5.84
C LYS A 265 -12.40 16.55 -4.35
N THR A 266 -12.37 15.52 -3.50
CA THR A 266 -12.23 15.69 -2.04
C THR A 266 -10.93 15.11 -1.50
N ALA A 267 -10.14 14.43 -2.33
CA ALA A 267 -8.93 13.72 -1.90
C ALA A 267 -7.90 14.67 -1.26
N GLU A 268 -7.69 15.86 -1.81
CA GLU A 268 -6.73 16.82 -1.25
C GLU A 268 -7.12 17.29 0.16
N GLU A 269 -8.39 17.62 0.35
CA GLU A 269 -8.93 18.03 1.65
C GLU A 269 -8.89 16.89 2.65
N ARG A 270 -9.22 15.66 2.22
CA ARG A 270 -9.13 14.44 3.04
C ARG A 270 -7.71 14.16 3.50
N LEU A 271 -6.72 14.24 2.60
CA LEU A 271 -5.31 14.02 2.92
C LEU A 271 -4.76 15.12 3.84
N LYS A 272 -5.13 16.39 3.60
CA LYS A 272 -4.78 17.48 4.51
C LYS A 272 -5.34 17.25 5.90
N LYS A 273 -6.62 16.90 5.99
CA LYS A 273 -7.29 16.57 7.25
C LYS A 273 -6.65 15.36 7.92
N LEU A 274 -6.25 14.33 7.17
CA LEU A 274 -5.56 13.17 7.69
C LEU A 274 -4.24 13.57 8.37
N GLY A 275 -3.45 14.46 7.75
CA GLY A 275 -2.25 15.03 8.35
C GLY A 275 -2.53 15.84 9.61
N GLU A 276 -3.56 16.69 9.60
CA GLU A 276 -3.97 17.46 10.79
C GLU A 276 -4.43 16.56 11.95
N ASP A 277 -5.20 15.52 11.65
CA ASP A 277 -5.69 14.56 12.64
C ASP A 277 -4.52 13.74 13.23
N TYR A 278 -3.51 13.38 12.41
CA TYR A 278 -2.27 12.75 12.85
C TYR A 278 -1.47 13.64 13.81
N GLU A 279 -1.22 14.90 13.45
CA GLU A 279 -0.48 15.84 14.29
C GLU A 279 -1.19 16.11 15.62
N GLN A 280 -2.52 16.15 15.63
CA GLN A 280 -3.30 16.23 16.87
C GLN A 280 -3.16 14.97 17.74
N ALA A 281 -3.15 13.78 17.13
CA ALA A 281 -2.94 12.54 17.86
C ALA A 281 -1.53 12.46 18.46
N LEU A 282 -0.51 12.89 17.70
CA LEU A 282 0.86 13.03 18.19
C LEU A 282 0.97 14.00 19.36
N GLN A 283 0.32 15.17 19.27
CA GLN A 283 0.37 16.14 20.38
C GLN A 283 -0.21 15.54 21.67
N ARG A 284 -1.32 14.81 21.59
CA ARG A 284 -1.90 14.11 22.76
C ARG A 284 -0.95 13.05 23.32
N LEU A 285 -0.26 12.31 22.46
CA LEU A 285 0.79 11.36 22.88
C LEU A 285 1.92 12.10 23.62
N TRP A 286 2.40 13.22 23.10
CA TRP A 286 3.45 14.02 23.73
C TRP A 286 3.04 14.58 25.08
N ASP A 287 1.79 15.05 25.21
CA ASP A 287 1.23 15.54 26.46
C ASP A 287 1.09 14.40 27.48
N GLY A 288 0.65 13.21 27.03
CA GLY A 288 0.55 12.02 27.86
C GLY A 288 1.89 11.55 28.43
N LEU A 289 2.95 11.57 27.62
CA LEU A 289 4.32 11.25 28.06
C LEU A 289 4.94 12.34 28.94
N ALA A 290 4.49 13.59 28.83
CA ALA A 290 4.96 14.70 29.67
C ALA A 290 4.22 14.79 31.03
N GLY A 291 2.98 14.30 31.08
CA GLY A 291 2.09 14.41 32.24
C GLY A 291 2.29 13.38 33.35
N SER A 292 3.21 12.42 33.19
CA SER A 292 3.54 11.44 34.23
C SER A 292 4.64 12.00 35.15
N PRO A 293 4.32 12.39 36.41
CA PRO A 293 5.36 12.79 37.35
C PRO A 293 6.26 11.58 37.64
N ALA A 294 7.57 11.75 37.53
CA ALA A 294 8.56 10.82 38.06
C ALA A 294 8.28 10.66 39.57
N SER A 295 7.71 9.52 39.96
CA SER A 295 7.47 9.14 41.36
C SER A 295 8.74 8.64 42.02
#